data_AF-A0A2N1PVL2-F1
#
_entry.id   AF-A0A2N1PVL2-F1
#
_cell.length_a   1.000
_cell.length_b   1.000
_cell.length_c   1.000
_cell.angle_alpha   90.00
_cell.angle_beta   90.00
_cell.angle_gamma   90.00
#
_symmetry.space_group_name_H-M   'P 1'
#
loop_
_entity.id
_entity.type
_entity.pdbx_description
1 polymer ?
#
loop_
_entity_poly.entity_id
_entity_poly.type
_entity_poly.pdbx_seq_one_letter_code
_entity_poly.pdbx_strand_id
1 'polypeptide(L)'
;MLKWVLRFFYLMIISVATVYVYGSANYSRLEAYYNDFMKDELNNPDAYLMGINTIMGLEYHTSEPVYTFQSNEGDYQFKLGIYPIAVTLNDELIDGLMVYVYDVSITENGETIPFPKIRITVKLDEATYKSGETFLDTATIIFDSEKTFPYSYVPNVFLLYSENYLKVDGKERYANITDVRIAYSDGEENEAGGLVFKETLLFIGGSTISTDAAHLKSDDLIINPLDYRLSLQFENGLDDTAIETFGLVTDSGNLSDYNNLIWRTMLIYGGIVVLLTYVLFFHKYVMIKVRDKKQLTDGSKNQVISNEAIFKDIDYTDKDGK
;
A
#
# COMPACT_ATOMS: atom_id res chain seq x y z
N MET A 1 7.84 19.30 -35.80
CA MET A 1 8.44 18.42 -34.78
C MET A 1 7.85 18.63 -33.38
N LEU A 2 7.75 19.86 -32.86
CA LEU A 2 7.22 20.14 -31.50
C LEU A 2 5.84 19.50 -31.17
N LYS A 3 4.91 19.47 -32.13
CA LYS A 3 3.58 18.84 -31.93
C LYS A 3 3.64 17.32 -31.71
N TRP A 4 4.59 16.64 -32.35
CA TRP A 4 4.79 15.20 -32.17
C TRP A 4 5.47 14.90 -30.84
N VAL A 5 6.42 15.75 -30.44
CA VAL A 5 7.07 15.68 -29.12
C VAL A 5 6.03 15.84 -28.00
N LEU A 6 5.15 16.85 -28.07
CA LEU A 6 4.08 17.06 -27.07
C LEU A 6 3.10 15.88 -26.99
N ARG A 7 2.74 15.27 -28.12
CA ARG A 7 1.89 14.07 -28.15
C ARG A 7 2.55 12.87 -27.49
N PHE A 8 3.85 12.70 -27.73
CA PHE A 8 4.62 11.63 -27.10
C PHE A 8 4.72 11.82 -25.58
N PHE A 9 5.03 13.03 -25.11
CA PHE A 9 5.03 13.34 -23.67
C PHE A 9 3.67 13.13 -23.02
N TYR A 10 2.58 13.52 -23.69
CA TYR A 10 1.22 13.27 -23.21
C TYR A 10 0.95 11.77 -22.99
N LEU A 11 1.34 10.92 -23.95
CA LEU A 11 1.20 9.47 -23.82
C LEU A 11 2.01 8.92 -22.65
N MET A 12 3.27 9.36 -22.47
CA MET A 12 4.06 8.94 -21.31
C MET A 12 3.40 9.33 -19.99
N ILE A 13 2.92 10.57 -19.86
CA ILE A 13 2.27 11.05 -18.64
C ILE A 13 1.03 10.21 -18.32
N ILE A 14 0.19 9.90 -19.32
CA ILE A 14 -0.95 9.01 -19.12
C ILE A 14 -0.51 7.62 -18.66
N SER A 15 0.49 7.03 -19.31
CA SER A 15 0.97 5.70 -18.93
C SER A 15 1.45 5.65 -17.48
N VAL A 16 2.26 6.63 -17.06
CA VAL A 16 2.74 6.73 -15.67
C VAL A 16 1.58 6.97 -14.69
N ALA A 17 0.68 7.89 -15.04
CA ALA A 17 -0.50 8.16 -14.21
C ALA A 17 -1.43 6.96 -14.11
N THR A 18 -1.54 6.14 -15.16
CA THR A 18 -2.35 4.91 -15.17
C THR A 18 -1.82 3.91 -14.13
N VAL A 19 -0.50 3.72 -14.09
CA VAL A 19 0.14 2.85 -13.08
C VAL A 19 -0.11 3.38 -11.67
N TYR A 20 0.04 4.69 -11.45
CA TYR A 20 -0.21 5.31 -10.15
C TYR A 20 -1.66 5.17 -9.70
N VAL A 21 -2.61 5.46 -10.60
CA VAL A 21 -4.05 5.36 -10.31
C VAL A 21 -4.46 3.91 -10.05
N TYR A 22 -3.95 2.96 -10.83
CA TYR A 22 -4.20 1.54 -10.59
C TYR A 22 -3.63 1.10 -9.23
N GLY A 23 -2.40 1.53 -8.89
CA GLY A 23 -1.80 1.27 -7.59
C GLY A 23 -2.65 1.81 -6.44
N SER A 24 -3.10 3.07 -6.53
CA SER A 24 -3.98 3.70 -5.55
C SER A 24 -5.35 3.00 -5.45
N ALA A 25 -5.90 2.50 -6.56
CA ALA A 25 -7.15 1.77 -6.58
C ALA A 25 -7.02 0.38 -5.95
N ASN A 26 -5.92 -0.34 -6.25
CA ASN A 26 -5.59 -1.60 -5.58
C ASN A 26 -5.37 -1.39 -4.09
N TYR A 27 -4.72 -0.30 -3.71
CA TYR A 27 -4.52 0.09 -2.33
C TYR A 27 -5.85 0.33 -1.60
N SER A 28 -6.78 1.06 -2.21
CA SER A 28 -8.15 1.26 -1.68
C SER A 28 -8.92 -0.06 -1.55
N ARG A 29 -8.65 -1.04 -2.44
CA ARG A 29 -9.21 -2.39 -2.37
C ARG A 29 -8.76 -3.13 -1.12
N LEU A 30 -7.46 -3.07 -0.82
CA LEU A 30 -6.89 -3.67 0.40
C LEU A 30 -7.38 -2.97 1.66
N GLU A 31 -7.55 -1.65 1.61
CA GLU A 31 -8.12 -0.86 2.70
C GLU A 31 -9.53 -1.31 3.07
N ALA A 32 -10.39 -1.50 2.06
CA ALA A 32 -11.75 -1.95 2.27
C ALA A 32 -11.79 -3.36 2.89
N TYR A 33 -10.95 -4.27 2.41
CA TYR A 33 -10.81 -5.60 3.00
C TYR A 33 -10.37 -5.53 4.47
N TYR A 34 -9.35 -4.73 4.78
CA TYR A 34 -8.87 -4.54 6.16
C TYR A 34 -9.98 -4.03 7.09
N ASN A 35 -10.73 -3.02 6.65
CA ASN A 35 -11.78 -2.42 7.45
C ASN A 35 -12.94 -3.39 7.72
N ASP A 36 -13.28 -4.25 6.76
CA ASP A 36 -14.42 -5.17 6.89
C ASP A 36 -14.07 -6.45 7.66
N PHE A 37 -12.81 -6.92 7.59
CA PHE A 37 -12.44 -8.25 8.09
C PHE A 37 -11.33 -8.29 9.15
N MET A 38 -10.51 -7.23 9.28
CA MET A 38 -9.30 -7.29 10.12
C MET A 38 -9.30 -6.28 11.26
N LYS A 39 -9.83 -5.07 11.02
CA LYS A 39 -9.71 -3.95 11.96
C LYS A 39 -10.25 -4.28 13.36
N ASP A 40 -11.40 -4.94 13.42
CA ASP A 40 -12.05 -5.28 14.69
C ASP A 40 -11.56 -6.63 15.27
N GLU A 41 -10.73 -7.35 14.52
CA GLU A 41 -10.18 -8.68 14.87
C GLU A 41 -8.72 -8.60 15.32
N LEU A 42 -8.17 -7.41 15.60
CA LEU A 42 -6.77 -7.20 16.03
C LEU A 42 -6.34 -8.03 17.25
N ASN A 43 -7.29 -8.51 18.04
CA ASN A 43 -7.10 -9.30 19.26
C ASN A 43 -7.48 -10.78 19.08
N ASN A 44 -7.87 -11.18 17.87
CA ASN A 44 -8.23 -12.55 17.51
C ASN A 44 -7.24 -13.06 16.45
N PRO A 45 -6.13 -13.70 16.87
CA PRO A 45 -5.08 -14.15 15.95
C PRO A 45 -5.59 -15.02 14.81
N ASP A 46 -6.53 -15.93 15.08
CA ASP A 46 -7.07 -16.85 14.07
C ASP A 46 -7.70 -16.10 12.89
N ALA A 47 -8.53 -15.10 13.18
CA ALA A 47 -9.15 -14.29 12.14
C ALA A 47 -8.17 -13.28 11.53
N TYR A 48 -7.35 -12.65 12.38
CA TYR A 48 -6.44 -11.59 11.97
C TYR A 48 -5.34 -12.10 11.05
N LEU A 49 -4.68 -13.21 11.39
CA LEU A 49 -3.55 -13.75 10.64
C LEU A 49 -3.98 -14.31 9.28
N MET A 50 -5.19 -14.87 9.17
CA MET A 50 -5.78 -15.22 7.88
C MET A 50 -6.01 -13.96 7.01
N GLY A 51 -6.43 -12.85 7.62
CA GLY A 51 -6.47 -11.54 6.98
C GLY A 51 -5.10 -11.08 6.49
N ILE A 52 -4.05 -11.28 7.29
CA ILE A 52 -2.66 -10.93 6.97
C ILE A 52 -2.18 -11.65 5.71
N ASN A 53 -2.46 -12.95 5.56
CA ASN A 53 -2.13 -13.69 4.33
C ASN A 53 -2.62 -12.95 3.08
N THR A 54 -3.84 -12.42 3.15
CA THR A 54 -4.49 -11.70 2.05
C THR A 54 -3.86 -10.35 1.76
N ILE A 55 -3.67 -9.52 2.79
CA ILE A 55 -3.20 -8.14 2.59
C ILE A 55 -1.71 -8.07 2.30
N MET A 56 -0.92 -9.01 2.82
CA MET A 56 0.53 -9.08 2.64
C MET A 56 0.94 -10.02 1.49
N GLY A 57 0.00 -10.81 0.96
CA GLY A 57 0.30 -11.81 -0.07
C GLY A 57 1.21 -12.93 0.44
N LEU A 58 0.95 -13.41 1.66
CA LEU A 58 1.67 -14.57 2.19
C LEU A 58 1.13 -15.84 1.54
N GLU A 59 2.04 -16.77 1.26
CA GLU A 59 1.68 -18.13 0.86
C GLU A 59 1.24 -18.96 2.06
N TYR A 60 1.87 -18.73 3.22
CA TYR A 60 1.44 -19.28 4.50
C TYR A 60 1.92 -18.46 5.69
N HIS A 61 1.27 -18.70 6.82
CA HIS A 61 1.83 -18.58 8.16
C HIS A 61 1.64 -19.90 8.91
N THR A 62 2.34 -20.13 10.02
CA THR A 62 2.03 -21.26 10.90
C THR A 62 0.85 -20.94 11.82
N SER A 63 0.04 -21.95 12.12
CA SER A 63 -1.05 -21.85 13.10
C SER A 63 -0.54 -21.52 14.51
N GLU A 64 0.59 -22.09 14.91
CA GLU A 64 1.23 -21.84 16.20
C GLU A 64 2.52 -21.03 16.02
N PRO A 65 2.84 -20.09 16.92
CA PRO A 65 4.08 -19.33 16.87
C PRO A 65 5.27 -20.17 17.33
N VAL A 66 6.47 -19.89 16.80
CA VAL A 66 7.73 -20.49 17.28
C VAL A 66 8.20 -19.89 18.60
N TYR A 67 7.68 -18.72 18.95
CA TYR A 67 7.91 -18.09 20.25
C TYR A 67 6.67 -17.32 20.68
N THR A 68 6.32 -17.42 21.96
CA THR A 68 5.25 -16.64 22.56
C THR A 68 5.69 -16.01 23.88
N PHE A 69 5.23 -14.79 24.12
CA PHE A 69 5.27 -14.14 25.42
C PHE A 69 3.87 -13.65 25.76
N GLN A 70 3.45 -13.82 27.02
CA GLN A 70 2.14 -13.40 27.48
C GLN A 70 2.22 -12.80 28.88
N SER A 71 1.69 -11.59 29.03
CA SER A 71 1.42 -10.96 30.32
C SER A 71 -0.08 -10.70 30.45
N ASN A 72 -0.73 -11.38 31.41
CA ASN A 72 -2.17 -11.25 31.68
C ASN A 72 -2.48 -10.57 33.02
N GLU A 73 -1.44 -10.21 33.78
CA GLU A 73 -1.61 -9.70 35.15
C GLU A 73 -0.88 -8.37 35.31
N GLY A 74 -1.38 -7.54 36.23
CA GLY A 74 -0.83 -6.22 36.53
C GLY A 74 -1.23 -5.14 35.53
N ASP A 75 -0.48 -4.04 35.58
CA ASP A 75 -0.79 -2.80 34.86
C ASP A 75 -0.39 -2.83 33.37
N TYR A 76 0.41 -3.81 32.96
CA TYR A 76 0.95 -3.94 31.61
C TYR A 76 0.67 -5.33 31.06
N GLN A 77 -0.34 -5.42 30.20
CA GLN A 77 -0.82 -6.69 29.63
C GLN A 77 -0.72 -6.65 28.11
N PHE A 78 -0.20 -7.72 27.53
CA PHE A 78 -0.15 -7.94 26.08
C PHE A 78 0.27 -9.38 25.79
N LYS A 79 0.08 -9.78 24.53
CA LYS A 79 0.62 -11.01 23.95
C LYS A 79 1.54 -10.68 22.80
N LEU A 80 2.61 -11.45 22.68
CA LEU A 80 3.52 -11.43 21.55
C LEU A 80 3.66 -12.85 20.99
N GLY A 81 3.53 -12.98 19.67
CA GLY A 81 3.77 -14.23 18.95
C GLY A 81 4.74 -13.97 17.80
N ILE A 82 5.68 -14.89 17.59
CA ILE A 82 6.56 -14.88 16.44
C ILE A 82 6.20 -16.07 15.56
N TYR A 83 5.73 -15.81 14.35
CA TYR A 83 5.22 -16.81 13.43
C TYR A 83 6.14 -16.94 12.23
N PRO A 84 6.56 -18.16 11.86
CA PRO A 84 7.06 -18.44 10.52
C PRO A 84 6.02 -18.08 9.47
N ILE A 85 6.51 -17.47 8.40
CA ILE A 85 5.71 -17.09 7.24
C ILE A 85 6.47 -17.40 5.96
N ALA A 86 5.79 -17.42 4.83
CA ALA A 86 6.46 -17.38 3.53
C ALA A 86 5.72 -16.51 2.52
N VAL A 87 6.48 -15.99 1.57
CA VAL A 87 6.00 -15.20 0.43
C VAL A 87 6.64 -15.72 -0.85
N THR A 88 5.94 -15.60 -1.97
CA THR A 88 6.56 -15.83 -3.28
C THR A 88 7.16 -14.52 -3.80
N LEU A 89 8.47 -14.50 -4.03
CA LEU A 89 9.20 -13.39 -4.63
C LEU A 89 10.01 -13.90 -5.84
N ASN A 90 9.75 -13.35 -7.02
CA ASN A 90 10.38 -13.77 -8.28
C ASN A 90 10.23 -15.28 -8.57
N ASP A 91 9.03 -15.82 -8.36
CA ASP A 91 8.71 -17.25 -8.51
C ASP A 91 9.46 -18.19 -7.53
N GLU A 92 10.11 -17.64 -6.51
CA GLU A 92 10.76 -18.39 -5.44
C GLU A 92 9.99 -18.20 -4.12
N LEU A 93 9.76 -19.31 -3.42
CA LEU A 93 9.18 -19.30 -2.08
C LEU A 93 10.26 -18.88 -1.08
N ILE A 94 10.04 -17.77 -0.39
CA ILE A 94 10.97 -17.19 0.58
C ILE A 94 10.32 -17.23 1.96
N ASP A 95 10.97 -17.96 2.87
CA ASP A 95 10.60 -17.99 4.28
C ASP A 95 10.93 -16.68 4.99
N GLY A 96 10.24 -16.44 6.10
CA GLY A 96 10.48 -15.32 6.98
C GLY A 96 9.82 -15.50 8.33
N LEU A 97 9.79 -14.41 9.07
CA LEU A 97 9.20 -14.29 10.39
C LEU A 97 8.28 -13.08 10.44
N MET A 98 7.19 -13.23 11.18
CA MET A 98 6.29 -12.16 11.54
C MET A 98 6.23 -12.06 13.07
N VAL A 99 6.61 -10.90 13.61
CA VAL A 99 6.47 -10.60 15.03
C VAL A 99 5.17 -9.84 15.23
N TYR A 100 4.20 -10.44 15.92
CA TYR A 100 2.86 -9.91 16.13
C TYR A 100 2.61 -9.58 17.60
N VAL A 101 2.14 -8.37 17.88
CA VAL A 101 1.73 -7.93 19.22
C VAL A 101 0.23 -7.65 19.25
N TYR A 102 -0.48 -8.20 20.23
CA TYR A 102 -1.94 -8.10 20.36
C TYR A 102 -2.39 -8.14 21.81
N ASP A 103 -3.69 -7.94 22.06
CA ASP A 103 -4.29 -7.89 23.40
C ASP A 103 -3.63 -6.85 24.32
N VAL A 104 -3.23 -5.71 23.76
CA VAL A 104 -2.52 -4.67 24.53
C VAL A 104 -3.50 -3.92 25.44
N SER A 105 -3.26 -3.98 26.75
CA SER A 105 -3.95 -3.21 27.78
C SER A 105 -2.93 -2.62 28.74
N ILE A 106 -2.90 -1.30 28.84
CA ILE A 106 -1.94 -0.56 29.66
C ILE A 106 -2.71 0.34 30.63
N THR A 107 -2.41 0.22 31.91
CA THR A 107 -3.00 1.03 32.98
C THR A 107 -1.92 1.87 33.64
N GLU A 108 -2.10 3.18 33.67
CA GLU A 108 -1.22 4.10 34.39
C GLU A 108 -2.04 4.93 35.37
N ASN A 109 -1.55 5.07 36.61
CA ASN A 109 -2.23 5.84 37.66
C ASN A 109 -3.69 5.41 37.94
N GLY A 110 -4.01 4.13 37.69
CA GLY A 110 -5.36 3.58 37.87
C GLY A 110 -6.32 3.81 36.70
N GLU A 111 -5.85 4.38 35.59
CA GLU A 111 -6.63 4.59 34.37
C GLU A 111 -6.04 3.81 33.19
N THR A 112 -6.88 3.14 32.42
CA THR A 112 -6.46 2.44 31.20
C THR A 112 -6.23 3.44 30.08
N ILE A 113 -5.05 3.38 29.45
CA ILE A 113 -4.71 4.20 28.29
C ILE A 113 -5.56 3.74 27.09
N PRO A 114 -6.44 4.58 26.54
CA PRO A 114 -7.20 4.22 25.34
C PRO A 114 -6.29 4.26 24.11
N PHE A 115 -6.42 3.25 23.23
CA PHE A 115 -5.75 3.17 21.93
C PHE A 115 -4.23 3.49 21.94
N PRO A 116 -3.44 2.80 22.79
CA PRO A 116 -2.01 3.07 22.90
C PRO A 116 -1.30 2.87 21.56
N LYS A 117 -0.32 3.73 21.26
CA LYS A 117 0.48 3.61 20.04
C LYS A 117 1.67 2.71 20.33
N ILE A 118 1.84 1.65 19.56
CA ILE A 118 2.80 0.60 19.84
C ILE A 118 3.95 0.67 18.85
N ARG A 119 5.18 0.74 19.34
CA ARG A 119 6.38 0.61 18.52
C ARG A 119 7.01 -0.73 18.79
N ILE A 120 7.09 -1.55 17.74
CA ILE A 120 7.79 -2.83 17.78
C ILE A 120 9.11 -2.62 17.07
N THR A 121 10.20 -2.93 17.78
CA THR A 121 11.56 -2.87 17.24
C THR A 121 12.19 -4.25 17.38
N VAL A 122 12.58 -4.84 16.26
CA VAL A 122 13.36 -6.08 16.22
C VAL A 122 14.80 -5.70 15.92
N LYS A 123 15.72 -6.07 16.81
CA LYS A 123 17.15 -5.86 16.64
C LYS A 123 17.79 -7.11 16.05
N LEU A 124 18.70 -6.87 15.11
CA LEU A 124 19.48 -7.85 14.40
C LEU A 124 20.94 -7.79 14.86
N ASP A 125 21.65 -8.91 14.76
CA ASP A 125 23.09 -8.95 15.01
C ASP A 125 23.89 -8.18 13.94
N GLU A 126 23.27 -7.90 12.79
CA GLU A 126 23.87 -7.16 11.68
C GLU A 126 22.94 -6.20 10.96
N ALA A 127 23.54 -5.13 10.44
CA ALA A 127 22.86 -4.14 9.62
C ALA A 127 22.51 -4.68 8.23
N THR A 128 21.35 -5.34 8.14
CA THR A 128 20.86 -6.02 6.92
C THR A 128 19.46 -5.55 6.50
N TYR A 129 18.70 -4.96 7.41
CA TYR A 129 17.38 -4.44 7.13
C TYR A 129 17.47 -3.11 6.38
N LYS A 130 16.91 -3.05 5.17
CA LYS A 130 16.95 -1.84 4.34
C LYS A 130 15.80 -0.91 4.71
N SER A 131 16.15 0.29 5.18
CA SER A 131 15.22 1.40 5.38
C SER A 131 15.66 2.58 4.53
N GLY A 132 14.88 2.88 3.48
CA GLY A 132 15.27 3.83 2.44
C GLY A 132 16.55 3.37 1.74
N GLU A 133 17.60 4.20 1.77
CA GLU A 133 18.91 3.91 1.18
C GLU A 133 19.93 3.37 2.20
N THR A 134 19.50 3.13 3.44
CA THR A 134 20.39 2.72 4.54
C THR A 134 20.07 1.31 5.02
N PHE A 135 21.13 0.56 5.34
CA PHE A 135 21.02 -0.70 6.05
C PHE A 135 21.14 -0.46 7.55
N LEU A 136 20.17 -0.98 8.30
CA LEU A 136 20.04 -0.83 9.73
C LEU A 136 20.07 -2.21 10.39
N ASP A 137 20.55 -2.24 11.63
CA ASP A 137 20.48 -3.40 12.52
C ASP A 137 19.12 -3.51 13.24
N THR A 138 18.16 -2.67 12.87
CA THR A 138 16.85 -2.62 13.52
C THR A 138 15.74 -2.47 12.49
N ALA A 139 14.73 -3.34 12.61
CA ALA A 139 13.47 -3.23 11.91
C ALA A 139 12.42 -2.68 12.88
N THR A 140 11.78 -1.56 12.51
CA THR A 140 10.83 -0.87 13.40
C THR A 140 9.54 -0.57 12.68
N ILE A 141 8.42 -0.86 13.33
CA ILE A 141 7.07 -0.43 12.93
C ILE A 141 6.43 0.34 14.07
N ILE A 142 5.59 1.33 13.74
CA ILE A 142 4.77 2.06 14.72
C ILE A 142 3.31 1.82 14.37
N PHE A 143 2.61 1.05 15.18
CA PHE A 143 1.20 0.79 15.05
C PHE A 143 0.36 1.84 15.78
N ASP A 144 -0.65 2.35 15.08
CA ASP A 144 -1.64 3.30 15.57
C ASP A 144 -3.02 2.84 15.06
N SER A 145 -3.86 2.32 15.96
CA SER A 145 -5.18 1.78 15.63
C SER A 145 -6.20 2.84 15.20
N GLU A 146 -5.93 4.12 15.44
CA GLU A 146 -6.83 5.22 15.07
C GLU A 146 -6.56 5.76 13.66
N LYS A 147 -5.40 5.45 13.08
CA LYS A 147 -5.07 5.88 11.72
C LYS A 147 -5.76 4.99 10.69
N THR A 148 -6.33 5.63 9.67
CA THR A 148 -6.74 4.93 8.45
C THR A 148 -5.48 4.38 7.78
N PHE A 149 -5.59 3.17 7.26
CA PHE A 149 -4.66 2.61 6.29
C PHE A 149 -4.31 3.74 5.26
N PRO A 150 -3.03 4.10 4.91
CA PRO A 150 -1.77 3.39 5.15
C PRO A 150 -0.72 4.25 5.88
N TYR A 151 0.26 3.59 6.52
CA TYR A 151 1.70 3.92 6.51
C TYR A 151 2.50 3.01 7.47
N SER A 152 1.84 2.20 8.31
CA SER A 152 2.51 1.24 9.21
C SER A 152 1.66 0.00 9.58
N TYR A 153 0.59 -0.18 8.80
CA TYR A 153 -0.17 -1.38 8.46
C TYR A 153 -0.80 -2.27 9.50
N VAL A 154 -0.07 -2.85 10.43
CA VAL A 154 -0.57 -3.89 11.35
C VAL A 154 0.44 -3.93 12.49
N PRO A 155 0.11 -4.40 13.71
CA PRO A 155 1.10 -4.49 14.79
C PRO A 155 2.05 -5.68 14.55
N ASN A 156 2.61 -5.75 13.33
CA ASN A 156 3.49 -6.81 12.84
C ASN A 156 4.78 -6.23 12.26
N VAL A 157 5.91 -6.87 12.60
CA VAL A 157 7.18 -6.68 11.89
C VAL A 157 7.46 -7.91 11.04
N PHE A 158 7.70 -7.71 9.75
CA PHE A 158 8.01 -8.77 8.79
C PHE A 158 9.50 -8.80 8.48
N LEU A 159 10.12 -9.97 8.58
CA LEU A 159 11.54 -10.18 8.28
C LEU A 159 11.68 -11.41 7.38
N LEU A 160 12.07 -11.18 6.12
CA LEU A 160 12.22 -12.25 5.14
C LEU A 160 13.67 -12.73 5.06
N TYR A 161 13.83 -13.99 4.69
CA TYR A 161 15.13 -14.61 4.42
C TYR A 161 15.63 -14.24 3.02
N SER A 162 15.70 -12.95 2.75
CA SER A 162 16.07 -12.38 1.45
C SER A 162 16.94 -11.14 1.61
N GLU A 163 17.43 -10.62 0.47
CA GLU A 163 18.06 -9.31 0.40
C GLU A 163 17.12 -8.22 0.92
N ASN A 164 17.71 -7.16 1.48
CA ASN A 164 17.01 -6.03 2.13
C ASN A 164 16.31 -6.36 3.47
N TYR A 165 16.33 -7.61 3.90
CA TYR A 165 15.79 -8.04 5.19
C TYR A 165 16.89 -8.72 6.01
N LEU A 166 17.01 -10.05 5.96
CA LEU A 166 17.95 -10.79 6.80
C LEU A 166 19.26 -11.19 6.07
N LYS A 167 19.30 -11.22 4.73
CA LYS A 167 20.49 -11.69 4.01
C LYS A 167 21.65 -10.70 4.17
N VAL A 168 22.81 -11.20 4.58
CA VAL A 168 24.03 -10.39 4.71
C VAL A 168 24.69 -10.21 3.34
N ASP A 169 24.94 -8.97 2.96
CA ASP A 169 25.53 -8.66 1.66
C ASP A 169 26.88 -9.35 1.45
N GLY A 170 27.04 -9.96 0.26
CA GLY A 170 28.23 -10.71 -0.14
C GLY A 170 28.54 -11.97 0.68
N LYS A 171 27.62 -12.47 1.52
CA LYS A 171 27.83 -13.67 2.34
C LYS A 171 26.66 -14.66 2.23
N GLU A 172 26.98 -15.94 2.26
CA GLU A 172 26.00 -17.04 2.35
C GLU A 172 25.52 -17.24 3.80
N ARG A 173 25.06 -16.16 4.43
CA ARG A 173 24.50 -16.19 5.78
C ARG A 173 23.52 -15.05 6.00
N TYR A 174 22.78 -15.16 7.10
CA TYR A 174 21.67 -14.28 7.41
C TYR A 174 21.81 -13.77 8.84
N ALA A 175 21.29 -12.58 9.08
CA ALA A 175 21.25 -11.95 10.38
C ALA A 175 20.26 -12.67 11.30
N ASN A 176 20.59 -12.75 12.58
CA ASN A 176 19.74 -13.32 13.62
C ASN A 176 19.08 -12.21 14.42
N ILE A 177 17.89 -12.50 14.93
CA ILE A 177 17.20 -11.63 15.88
C ILE A 177 17.91 -11.73 17.24
N THR A 178 18.37 -10.59 17.76
CA THR A 178 19.02 -10.53 19.08
C THR A 178 18.03 -10.20 20.18
N ASP A 179 17.13 -9.27 19.91
CA ASP A 179 16.09 -8.84 20.84
C ASP A 179 14.88 -8.23 20.15
N VAL A 180 13.74 -8.33 20.81
CA VAL A 180 12.50 -7.66 20.45
C VAL A 180 12.13 -6.67 21.55
N ARG A 181 11.90 -5.43 21.17
CA ARG A 181 11.55 -4.32 22.06
C ARG A 181 10.16 -3.81 21.71
N ILE A 182 9.35 -3.58 22.73
CA ILE A 182 8.03 -2.95 22.58
C ILE A 182 8.02 -1.68 23.41
N ALA A 183 7.79 -0.56 22.75
CA ALA A 183 7.54 0.73 23.39
C ALA A 183 6.09 1.14 23.16
N TYR A 184 5.57 1.99 24.03
CA TYR A 184 4.22 2.55 23.90
C TYR A 184 4.22 4.06 24.08
N SER A 185 3.17 4.68 23.53
CA SER A 185 2.84 6.08 23.68
C SER A 185 1.35 6.19 23.99
N ASP A 186 1.00 7.17 24.80
CA ASP A 186 -0.37 7.61 25.08
C ASP A 186 -0.92 8.57 24.01
N GLY A 187 -0.14 8.84 22.96
CA GLY A 187 -0.50 9.75 21.88
C GLY A 187 0.03 11.18 22.05
N GLU A 188 0.85 11.46 23.09
CA GLU A 188 1.54 12.74 23.21
C GLU A 188 2.46 12.98 22.00
N GLU A 189 2.42 14.20 21.45
CA GLU A 189 3.27 14.62 20.33
C GLU A 189 4.24 15.72 20.78
N ASN A 190 5.46 15.69 20.25
CA ASN A 190 6.45 16.74 20.46
C ASN A 190 6.14 17.99 19.60
N GLU A 191 6.94 19.05 19.77
CA GLU A 191 6.76 20.32 19.02
C GLU A 191 6.85 20.16 17.49
N ALA A 192 7.42 19.05 16.99
CA ALA A 192 7.52 18.73 15.57
C ALA A 192 6.39 17.80 15.07
N GLY A 193 5.39 17.48 15.91
CA GLY A 193 4.28 16.57 15.58
C GLY A 193 4.67 15.09 15.57
N GLY A 194 5.79 14.72 16.23
CA GLY A 194 6.22 13.33 16.36
C GLY A 194 5.76 12.70 17.67
N LEU A 195 5.26 11.45 17.61
CA LEU A 195 4.85 10.69 18.80
C LEU A 195 5.99 10.55 19.82
N VAL A 196 5.68 10.85 21.07
CA VAL A 196 6.56 10.70 22.24
C VAL A 196 6.28 9.35 22.89
N PHE A 197 7.29 8.48 22.89
CA PHE A 197 7.22 7.17 23.52
C PHE A 197 7.76 7.25 24.95
N LYS A 198 7.18 6.46 25.86
CA LYS A 198 7.64 6.39 27.25
C LYS A 198 9.10 5.90 27.31
N GLU A 199 9.87 6.44 28.26
CA GLU A 199 11.28 6.07 28.45
C GLU A 199 11.46 4.62 28.90
N THR A 200 10.53 4.11 29.71
CA THR A 200 10.51 2.71 30.12
C THR A 200 9.75 1.90 29.07
N LEU A 201 10.41 0.88 28.51
CA LEU A 201 9.80 0.01 27.51
C LEU A 201 8.63 -0.78 28.12
N LEU A 202 7.62 -1.10 27.31
CA LEU A 202 6.61 -2.09 27.69
C LEU A 202 7.27 -3.46 27.89
N PHE A 203 8.14 -3.83 26.95
CA PHE A 203 8.80 -5.13 26.94
C PHE A 203 10.18 -5.10 26.29
N ILE A 204 11.08 -5.93 26.79
CA ILE A 204 12.30 -6.33 26.09
C ILE A 204 12.56 -7.83 26.27
N GLY A 205 12.60 -8.56 25.16
CA GLY A 205 12.91 -9.98 25.11
C GLY A 205 14.20 -10.22 24.34
N GLY A 206 15.09 -11.05 24.85
CA GLY A 206 16.32 -11.47 24.17
C GLY A 206 16.80 -12.82 24.69
N SER A 207 17.93 -13.31 24.19
CA SER A 207 18.58 -14.53 24.70
C SER A 207 19.30 -14.33 26.04
N THR A 208 19.33 -13.08 26.53
CA THR A 208 19.94 -12.68 27.80
C THR A 208 19.13 -11.54 28.41
N ILE A 209 19.15 -11.43 29.74
CA ILE A 209 18.48 -10.34 30.46
C ILE A 209 19.10 -9.00 30.07
N SER A 210 18.28 -8.13 29.47
CA SER A 210 18.69 -6.76 29.15
C SER A 210 18.78 -5.87 30.40
N THR A 211 19.77 -4.99 30.41
CA THR A 211 19.92 -3.93 31.43
C THR A 211 18.99 -2.74 31.21
N ASP A 212 18.41 -2.61 30.01
CA ASP A 212 17.53 -1.50 29.65
C ASP A 212 16.27 -1.47 30.54
N ALA A 213 15.72 -0.28 30.81
CA ALA A 213 14.51 -0.15 31.62
C ALA A 213 13.29 -0.66 30.83
N ALA A 214 12.55 -1.62 31.42
CA ALA A 214 11.31 -2.15 30.87
C ALA A 214 10.40 -2.65 32.00
N HIS A 215 9.08 -2.58 31.77
CA HIS A 215 8.08 -3.14 32.68
C HIS A 215 8.12 -4.66 32.68
N LEU A 216 8.30 -5.27 31.51
CA LEU A 216 8.37 -6.72 31.31
C LEU A 216 9.67 -7.10 30.60
N LYS A 217 10.28 -8.21 31.01
CA LYS A 217 11.53 -8.71 30.44
C LYS A 217 11.48 -10.23 30.24
N SER A 218 12.10 -10.70 29.15
CA SER A 218 12.32 -12.12 28.84
C SER A 218 13.78 -12.35 28.48
N ASP A 219 14.35 -13.45 28.97
CA ASP A 219 15.70 -13.91 28.65
C ASP A 219 15.72 -15.26 27.91
N ASP A 220 14.56 -15.71 27.46
CA ASP A 220 14.30 -16.97 26.78
C ASP A 220 13.92 -16.81 25.31
N LEU A 221 14.04 -15.60 24.75
CA LEU A 221 13.85 -15.37 23.31
C LEU A 221 15.02 -15.97 22.53
N ILE A 222 14.86 -17.23 22.13
CA ILE A 222 15.80 -17.97 21.30
C ILE A 222 15.02 -18.49 20.09
N ILE A 223 15.42 -18.06 18.89
CA ILE A 223 14.79 -18.47 17.63
C ILE A 223 15.84 -19.18 16.79
N ASN A 224 15.63 -20.46 16.48
CA ASN A 224 16.54 -21.20 15.61
C ASN A 224 16.12 -20.98 14.14
N PRO A 225 17.07 -20.72 13.22
CA PRO A 225 16.79 -20.67 11.78
C PRO A 225 15.96 -21.83 11.22
N LEU A 226 16.12 -23.04 11.76
CA LEU A 226 15.34 -24.19 11.31
C LEU A 226 13.85 -24.14 11.71
N ASP A 227 13.50 -23.41 12.76
CA ASP A 227 12.11 -23.35 13.24
C ASP A 227 11.22 -22.51 12.31
N TYR A 228 11.82 -21.64 11.49
CA TYR A 228 11.08 -20.76 10.59
C TYR A 228 11.44 -20.88 9.11
N ARG A 229 12.52 -21.58 8.76
CA ARG A 229 12.87 -21.90 7.35
C ARG A 229 12.20 -23.20 6.91
N LEU A 230 10.87 -23.21 6.94
CA LEU A 230 10.07 -24.41 6.72
C LEU A 230 10.16 -24.88 5.26
N SER A 231 10.31 -23.97 4.29
CA SER A 231 10.41 -24.33 2.87
C SER A 231 11.57 -25.27 2.54
N LEU A 232 12.65 -25.22 3.31
CA LEU A 232 13.79 -26.13 3.17
C LEU A 232 13.49 -27.57 3.58
N GLN A 233 12.41 -27.78 4.32
CA GLN A 233 12.01 -29.05 4.89
C GLN A 233 10.90 -29.71 4.07
N PHE A 234 10.43 -29.06 3.02
CA PHE A 234 9.41 -29.60 2.12
C PHE A 234 10.05 -30.60 1.14
N GLU A 235 9.54 -31.82 1.08
CA GLU A 235 10.05 -32.83 0.15
C GLU A 235 9.67 -32.53 -1.31
N ASN A 236 8.47 -31.98 -1.55
CA ASN A 236 7.92 -31.72 -2.89
C ASN A 236 7.39 -30.28 -3.07
N GLY A 237 7.91 -29.33 -2.29
CA GLY A 237 7.38 -27.96 -2.23
C GLY A 237 6.14 -27.87 -1.33
N LEU A 238 5.42 -26.74 -1.41
CA LEU A 238 4.22 -26.51 -0.60
C LEU A 238 3.05 -27.36 -1.14
N ASP A 239 2.80 -28.50 -0.50
CA ASP A 239 1.70 -29.42 -0.78
C ASP A 239 0.85 -29.69 0.47
N ASP A 240 -0.25 -30.44 0.32
CA ASP A 240 -1.16 -30.77 1.43
C ASP A 240 -0.43 -31.48 2.59
N THR A 241 0.60 -32.27 2.28
CA THR A 241 1.39 -32.98 3.30
C THR A 241 2.22 -31.99 4.11
N ALA A 242 2.89 -31.04 3.46
CA ALA A 242 3.64 -29.98 4.12
C ALA A 242 2.71 -29.10 4.97
N ILE A 243 1.53 -28.76 4.44
CA ILE A 243 0.52 -27.96 5.15
C ILE A 243 0.11 -28.65 6.45
N GLU A 244 -0.24 -29.94 6.40
CA GLU A 244 -0.66 -30.70 7.59
C GLU A 244 0.52 -30.93 8.56
N THR A 245 1.71 -31.27 8.04
CA THR A 245 2.88 -31.62 8.86
C THR A 245 3.41 -30.44 9.67
N PHE A 246 3.45 -29.25 9.05
CA PHE A 246 3.99 -28.04 9.68
C PHE A 246 2.89 -27.11 10.23
N GLY A 247 1.62 -27.53 10.18
CA GLY A 247 0.49 -26.75 10.66
C GLY A 247 0.36 -25.40 9.96
N LEU A 248 0.53 -25.38 8.63
CA LEU A 248 0.50 -24.17 7.82
C LEU A 248 -0.93 -23.72 7.55
N VAL A 249 -1.15 -22.42 7.60
CA VAL A 249 -2.41 -21.77 7.21
C VAL A 249 -2.16 -21.03 5.91
N THR A 250 -2.68 -21.59 4.82
CA THR A 250 -2.58 -21.05 3.45
C THR A 250 -3.84 -20.31 3.01
N ASP A 251 -4.89 -20.34 3.82
CA ASP A 251 -6.15 -19.66 3.53
C ASP A 251 -5.92 -18.16 3.35
N SER A 252 -6.49 -17.63 2.28
CA SER A 252 -6.50 -16.20 1.95
C SER A 252 -7.92 -15.76 1.61
N GLY A 253 -8.24 -14.54 2.01
CA GLY A 253 -9.52 -13.89 1.78
C GLY A 253 -9.74 -13.52 0.32
N ASN A 254 -11.01 -13.43 -0.04
CA ASN A 254 -11.40 -13.12 -1.41
C ASN A 254 -11.42 -11.60 -1.65
N LEU A 255 -10.40 -11.07 -2.32
CA LEU A 255 -10.36 -9.65 -2.72
C LEU A 255 -11.32 -9.30 -3.87
N SER A 256 -11.96 -10.28 -4.51
CA SER A 256 -12.78 -10.03 -5.70
C SER A 256 -14.05 -9.23 -5.41
N ASP A 257 -14.59 -9.33 -4.20
CA ASP A 257 -15.77 -8.58 -3.76
C ASP A 257 -15.52 -7.06 -3.76
N TYR A 258 -14.24 -6.66 -3.65
CA TYR A 258 -13.78 -5.28 -3.64
C TYR A 258 -13.27 -4.78 -5.01
N ASN A 259 -13.32 -5.62 -6.05
CA ASN A 259 -12.87 -5.23 -7.40
C ASN A 259 -13.68 -4.08 -7.99
N ASN A 260 -14.91 -3.85 -7.51
CA ASN A 260 -15.74 -2.71 -7.90
C ASN A 260 -15.03 -1.36 -7.64
N LEU A 261 -14.19 -1.25 -6.60
CA LEU A 261 -13.40 -0.06 -6.27
C LEU A 261 -12.36 0.21 -7.35
N ILE A 262 -11.70 -0.84 -7.85
CA ILE A 262 -10.75 -0.73 -8.97
C ILE A 262 -11.48 -0.27 -10.22
N TRP A 263 -12.56 -0.96 -10.60
CA TRP A 263 -13.33 -0.63 -11.81
C TRP A 263 -13.87 0.80 -11.78
N ARG A 264 -14.47 1.22 -10.66
CA ARG A 264 -15.00 2.57 -10.51
C ARG A 264 -13.90 3.62 -10.68
N THR A 265 -12.76 3.42 -10.02
CA THR A 265 -11.63 4.35 -10.08
C THR A 265 -11.05 4.45 -11.50
N MET A 266 -10.86 3.30 -12.16
CA MET A 266 -10.35 3.23 -13.53
C MET A 266 -11.33 3.81 -14.56
N LEU A 267 -12.65 3.63 -14.38
CA LEU A 267 -13.67 4.23 -15.24
C LEU A 267 -13.69 5.75 -15.12
N ILE A 268 -13.62 6.29 -13.90
CA ILE A 268 -13.54 7.73 -13.66
C ILE A 268 -12.28 8.30 -14.32
N TYR A 269 -11.13 7.66 -14.09
CA TYR A 269 -9.87 8.07 -14.70
C TYR A 269 -9.92 8.03 -16.22
N GLY A 270 -10.43 6.94 -16.82
CA GLY A 270 -10.61 6.82 -18.27
C GLY A 270 -11.50 7.93 -18.84
N GLY A 271 -12.58 8.27 -18.16
CA GLY A 271 -13.46 9.39 -18.52
C GLY A 271 -12.72 10.74 -18.54
N ILE A 272 -11.90 11.01 -17.50
CA ILE A 272 -11.08 12.22 -17.42
C ILE A 272 -10.04 12.25 -18.55
N VAL A 273 -9.35 11.15 -18.81
CA VAL A 273 -8.35 11.04 -19.89
C VAL A 273 -8.98 11.29 -21.26
N VAL A 274 -10.14 10.70 -21.53
CA VAL A 274 -10.88 10.91 -22.80
C VAL A 274 -11.28 12.38 -22.95
N LEU A 275 -11.80 13.00 -21.88
CA LEU A 275 -12.18 14.41 -21.89
C LEU A 275 -10.97 15.33 -22.15
N LEU A 276 -9.85 15.08 -21.47
CA LEU A 276 -8.61 15.84 -21.68
C LEU A 276 -8.05 15.63 -23.10
N THR A 277 -8.06 14.38 -23.60
CA THR A 277 -7.64 14.06 -24.97
C THR A 277 -8.47 14.84 -25.98
N TYR A 278 -9.79 14.86 -25.78
CA TYR A 278 -10.71 15.61 -26.62
C TYR A 278 -10.38 17.11 -26.63
N VAL A 279 -10.23 17.73 -25.46
CA VAL A 279 -9.92 19.17 -25.33
C VAL A 279 -8.59 19.52 -26.00
N LEU A 280 -7.56 18.72 -25.79
CA LEU A 280 -6.21 19.01 -26.27
C LEU A 280 -6.04 18.81 -27.78
N PHE A 281 -6.62 17.76 -28.35
CA PHE A 281 -6.34 17.37 -29.73
C PHE A 281 -7.48 17.63 -30.70
N PHE A 282 -8.74 17.55 -30.24
CA PHE A 282 -9.90 17.51 -31.13
C PHE A 282 -10.77 18.76 -31.02
N HIS A 283 -10.86 19.39 -29.85
CA HIS A 283 -11.78 20.51 -29.61
C HIS A 283 -11.62 21.65 -30.61
N LYS A 284 -10.38 22.10 -30.86
CA LYS A 284 -10.12 23.16 -31.87
C LYS A 284 -10.59 22.77 -33.26
N TYR A 285 -10.32 21.54 -33.69
CA TYR A 285 -10.69 21.06 -35.02
C TYR A 285 -12.21 20.89 -35.15
N VAL A 286 -12.86 20.35 -34.12
CA VAL A 286 -14.32 20.23 -34.05
C VAL A 286 -14.99 21.60 -34.09
N MET A 287 -14.51 22.57 -33.32
CA MET A 287 -15.05 23.93 -33.29
C MET A 287 -14.91 24.66 -34.63
N ILE A 288 -13.80 24.47 -35.35
CA ILE A 288 -13.62 24.99 -36.72
C ILE A 288 -14.69 24.37 -37.64
N LYS A 289 -14.81 23.04 -37.65
CA LYS A 289 -15.78 22.34 -38.51
C LYS A 289 -17.24 22.70 -38.19
N VAL A 290 -17.56 22.95 -36.92
CA VAL A 290 -18.89 23.42 -36.49
C VAL A 290 -19.15 24.86 -36.97
N ARG A 291 -18.15 25.75 -36.91
CA ARG A 291 -18.25 27.11 -37.47
C ARG A 291 -18.43 27.08 -38.98
N ASP A 292 -17.64 26.29 -39.70
CA ASP A 292 -17.71 26.18 -41.16
C ASP A 292 -19.08 25.65 -41.61
N LYS A 293 -19.63 24.65 -40.88
CA LYS A 293 -20.98 24.14 -41.14
C LYS A 293 -22.06 25.19 -40.86
N LYS A 294 -21.94 26.00 -39.80
CA LYS A 294 -22.87 27.12 -39.55
C LYS A 294 -22.81 28.19 -40.65
N GLN A 295 -21.61 28.55 -41.12
CA GLN A 295 -21.43 29.51 -42.21
C GLN A 295 -21.99 29.02 -43.54
N LEU A 296 -21.88 27.72 -43.85
CA LEU A 296 -22.53 27.12 -45.02
C LEU A 296 -24.07 27.09 -44.89
N THR A 297 -24.58 26.98 -43.66
CA THR A 297 -26.03 26.98 -43.41
C THR A 297 -26.61 28.40 -43.54
N ASP A 298 -25.89 29.43 -43.07
CA ASP A 298 -26.27 30.85 -43.23
C ASP A 298 -26.00 31.38 -44.66
N GLY A 299 -24.96 30.88 -45.34
CA GLY A 299 -24.63 31.23 -46.73
C GLY A 299 -25.67 30.77 -47.76
N SER A 300 -26.51 29.77 -47.43
CA SER A 300 -27.61 29.35 -48.31
C SER A 300 -28.82 30.29 -48.28
N LYS A 301 -28.88 31.26 -47.35
CA LYS A 301 -29.98 32.23 -47.27
C LYS A 301 -29.74 33.53 -48.02
N ASN A 302 -28.53 33.81 -48.52
CA ASN A 302 -28.19 35.08 -49.18
C ASN A 302 -27.30 34.91 -50.41
N GLN A 303 -27.79 34.23 -51.45
CA GLN A 303 -27.30 34.45 -52.82
C GLN A 303 -28.45 34.97 -53.69
N VAL A 304 -28.68 36.28 -53.64
CA VAL A 304 -29.31 36.99 -54.75
C VAL A 304 -28.19 37.30 -55.74
N ILE A 305 -28.20 36.62 -56.87
CA ILE A 305 -27.28 36.84 -57.99
C ILE A 305 -27.58 38.24 -58.55
N SER A 306 -26.69 39.20 -58.28
CA SER A 306 -26.70 40.52 -58.93
C SER A 306 -26.09 40.39 -60.32
N ASN A 307 -26.93 40.17 -61.34
CA ASN A 307 -26.53 40.37 -62.74
C ASN A 307 -26.48 41.87 -63.03
N GLU A 308 -25.28 42.46 -62.96
CA GLU A 308 -25.05 43.80 -63.51
C GLU A 308 -24.74 43.66 -65.01
N ALA A 309 -25.64 44.18 -65.86
CA ALA A 309 -25.56 44.10 -67.31
C ALA A 309 -24.45 45.03 -67.86
N ILE A 310 -23.67 44.52 -68.83
CA ILE A 310 -22.44 45.13 -69.36
C ILE A 310 -22.70 46.15 -70.51
N PHE A 311 -23.93 46.36 -70.95
CA PHE A 311 -24.25 47.31 -72.02
C PHE A 311 -25.10 48.48 -71.52
N LYS A 312 -24.55 49.70 -71.60
CA LYS A 312 -25.30 50.95 -71.48
C LYS A 312 -25.76 51.35 -72.87
N ASP A 313 -27.02 51.11 -73.19
CA ASP A 313 -27.65 51.74 -74.35
C ASP A 313 -27.92 53.22 -74.05
N ILE A 314 -27.62 54.05 -75.05
CA ILE A 314 -27.74 55.51 -75.02
C ILE A 314 -29.19 55.85 -75.35
N ASP A 315 -29.91 56.48 -74.42
CA ASP A 315 -31.24 57.02 -74.67
C ASP A 315 -31.15 58.33 -75.46
N TYR A 316 -31.62 58.33 -76.71
CA TYR A 316 -31.93 59.56 -77.44
C TYR A 316 -33.31 60.05 -77.00
N THR A 317 -33.36 61.24 -76.40
CA THR A 317 -34.61 61.97 -76.17
C THR A 317 -35.13 62.55 -77.47
N ASP A 318 -36.31 62.12 -77.91
CA ASP A 318 -37.13 62.93 -78.80
C ASP A 318 -38.58 62.96 -78.30
N LYS A 319 -39.00 64.16 -77.86
CA LYS A 319 -40.38 64.57 -77.68
C LYS A 319 -40.47 66.04 -78.03
N ASP A 320 -40.79 66.27 -79.31
CA ASP A 320 -41.61 67.35 -79.85
C ASP A 320 -41.41 68.76 -79.28
N GLY A 321 -40.68 69.55 -80.08
CA GLY A 321 -40.73 71.00 -80.10
C GLY A 321 -40.82 71.54 -81.54
N LYS A 322 -41.99 71.36 -82.16
CA LYS A 322 -42.47 71.87 -83.46
C LYS A 322 -41.95 71.23 -84.75
#